data_AF-A0A3B7LX72-F1
#
_entry.id   AF-A0A3B7LX72-F1
#
_cell.length_a   1.000
_cell.length_b   1.000
_cell.length_c   1.000
_cell.angle_alpha   90.00
_cell.angle_beta   90.00
_cell.angle_gamma   90.00
#
_symmetry.space_group_name_H-M   'P 1'
#
loop_
_entity.id
_entity.type
_entity.pdbx_description
1 polymer ?
#
loop_
_entity_poly.entity_id
_entity_poly.type
_entity_poly.pdbx_seq_one_letter_code
_entity_poly.pdbx_strand_id
1 'polypeptide(L)' 'MPEEQKSGTATMGIQIGQQVRLTISPQLIFTVQKKNMDGSFTVSAEIDSNNNLSYDNISAEMLCLVDAE' A
#
# COMPACT_ATOMS: atom_id res chain seq x y z
N MET A 1 -29.19 -11.42 16.39
CA MET A 1 -27.96 -11.95 17.04
C MET A 1 -26.95 -12.23 15.94
N PRO A 2 -25.66 -11.98 16.20
CA PRO A 2 -24.83 -11.13 15.37
C PRO A 2 -23.92 -11.94 14.44
N GLU A 3 -23.79 -11.49 13.19
CA GLU A 3 -22.59 -11.77 12.41
C GLU A 3 -21.63 -10.60 12.61
N GLU A 4 -20.93 -10.63 13.73
CA GLU A 4 -19.65 -9.97 13.86
C GLU A 4 -18.69 -10.59 12.84
N GLN A 5 -18.54 -9.95 11.69
CA GLN A 5 -17.30 -10.01 10.91
C GLN A 5 -16.84 -8.58 10.63
N LYS A 6 -16.42 -7.90 11.72
CA LYS A 6 -15.39 -6.86 11.62
C LYS A 6 -14.08 -7.56 11.28
N SER A 7 -13.80 -7.67 9.99
CA SER A 7 -12.44 -7.69 9.44
C SER A 7 -12.57 -7.50 7.95
N GLY A 8 -13.00 -6.31 7.55
CA GLY A 8 -12.80 -5.87 6.17
C GLY A 8 -11.30 -5.77 5.98
N THR A 9 -10.69 -6.82 5.45
CA THR A 9 -9.31 -6.80 4.99
C THR A 9 -9.21 -5.65 4.00
N ALA A 10 -8.60 -4.54 4.41
CA ALA A 10 -8.54 -3.26 3.69
C ALA A 10 -7.65 -3.31 2.42
N THR A 11 -7.52 -4.48 1.79
CA THR A 11 -6.73 -4.71 0.56
C THR A 11 -7.60 -4.72 -0.70
N MET A 12 -8.93 -4.63 -0.57
CA MET A 12 -9.86 -4.80 -1.69
C MET A 12 -9.96 -3.60 -2.65
N GLY A 13 -9.10 -2.58 -2.51
CA GLY A 13 -9.21 -1.33 -3.26
C GLY A 13 -7.93 -0.53 -3.46
N ILE A 14 -6.75 -1.16 -3.42
CA ILE A 14 -5.50 -0.41 -3.69
C ILE A 14 -5.47 0.02 -5.16
N GLN A 15 -5.50 1.34 -5.39
CA GLN A 15 -5.48 1.96 -6.70
C GLN A 15 -4.17 2.72 -6.95
N ILE A 16 -3.83 2.91 -8.22
CA ILE A 16 -2.73 3.78 -8.62
C ILE A 16 -3.03 5.21 -8.14
N GLY A 17 -2.05 5.85 -7.51
CA GLY A 17 -2.15 7.15 -6.87
C GLY A 17 -2.51 7.12 -5.39
N GLN A 18 -2.90 5.97 -4.83
CA GLN A 18 -3.18 5.88 -3.40
C GLN A 18 -1.91 5.84 -2.55
N GLN A 19 -2.05 6.35 -1.32
CA GLN A 19 -1.03 6.28 -0.29
C GLN A 19 -1.18 4.99 0.53
N VAL A 20 -0.07 4.26 0.62
CA VAL A 20 0.07 2.96 1.29
C VAL A 20 1.29 2.99 2.19
N ARG A 21 1.28 2.19 3.25
CA ARG A 21 2.44 1.89 4.07
C ARG A 21 2.87 0.46 3.81
N LEU A 22 4.18 0.23 3.82
CA LEU A 22 4.68 -1.14 3.81
C LEU A 22 4.67 -1.69 5.25
N THR A 23 4.30 -2.95 5.42
CA THR A 23 4.36 -3.62 6.73
C THR A 23 5.80 -3.65 7.28
N ILE A 24 6.79 -3.73 6.40
CA ILE A 24 8.22 -3.71 6.76
C ILE A 24 8.72 -2.31 7.14
N SER A 25 8.02 -1.24 6.74
CA SER A 25 8.41 0.15 6.99
C SER A 25 7.17 1.03 7.25
N PRO A 26 6.47 0.80 8.37
CA PRO A 26 5.21 1.50 8.68
C PRO A 26 5.37 3.00 8.91
N GLN A 27 6.61 3.47 9.12
CA GLN A 27 6.96 4.87 9.30
C GLN A 27 6.99 5.67 7.99
N LEU A 28 6.99 5.01 6.83
CA LEU A 28 7.05 5.65 5.52
C LEU A 28 5.76 5.44 4.76
N ILE A 29 5.29 6.53 4.14
CA ILE A 29 4.13 6.52 3.26
C ILE A 29 4.64 6.46 1.83
N PHE A 30 4.25 5.41 1.12
CA PHE A 30 4.51 5.20 -0.28
C PHE A 30 3.26 5.51 -1.10
N THR A 31 3.46 5.93 -2.33
CA THR A 31 2.39 6.12 -3.31
C THR A 31 2.44 5.01 -4.34
N VAL A 32 1.29 4.42 -4.64
CA VAL A 32 1.17 3.39 -5.67
C VAL A 32 1.34 4.04 -7.03
N GLN A 33 2.42 3.72 -7.73
CA GLN A 33 2.71 4.25 -9.05
C GLN A 33 2.09 3.39 -10.13
N LYS A 34 2.05 2.07 -9.91
CA LYS A 34 1.58 1.12 -10.91
C LYS A 34 1.09 -0.16 -10.25
N LYS A 35 0.12 -0.81 -10.90
CA LYS A 35 -0.24 -2.20 -10.65
C LYS A 35 0.26 -3.06 -11.82
N ASN A 36 1.05 -4.07 -11.52
CA ASN A 36 1.57 -5.03 -12.47
C ASN A 36 0.51 -6.10 -12.80
N MET A 37 0.66 -6.76 -13.96
CA MET A 37 -0.31 -7.77 -14.44
C MET A 37 -0.32 -9.06 -13.61
N ASP A 38 0.79 -9.35 -12.93
CA ASP A 38 0.94 -10.45 -11.98
C ASP A 38 0.17 -10.22 -10.66
N GLY A 39 -0.33 -9.00 -10.44
CA GLY A 39 -1.01 -8.59 -9.21
C GLY A 39 -0.11 -7.92 -8.19
N SER A 40 1.18 -7.74 -8.48
CA SER A 40 2.08 -6.93 -7.65
C SER A 40 1.92 -5.44 -7.92
N PHE A 41 2.46 -4.61 -7.04
CA PHE A 41 2.38 -3.15 -7.11
C PHE A 41 3.78 -2.54 -7.08
N THR A 42 3.94 -1.49 -7.87
CA THR A 42 5.10 -0.61 -7.82
C THR A 42 4.73 0.59 -6.97
N VAL A 43 5.49 0.84 -5.91
CA VAL A 43 5.25 1.94 -4.96
C VAL A 43 6.51 2.79 -4.81
N SER A 44 6.34 4.09 -4.62
CA SER A 44 7.46 5.02 -4.41
C SER A 44 7.19 5.97 -3.25
N ALA A 45 8.20 6.22 -2.42
CA ALA A 45 8.17 7.21 -1.35
C ALA A 45 9.33 8.19 -1.52
N GLU A 46 9.06 9.47 -1.36
CA GLU A 46 10.10 10.49 -1.22
C GLU A 46 10.53 10.55 0.24
N ILE A 47 11.82 10.36 0.50
CA ILE A 47 12.39 10.40 1.84
C ILE A 47 12.97 11.78 2.12
N ASP A 48 13.67 12.31 1.12
CA ASP A 48 14.25 13.65 1.12
C ASP A 48 14.39 14.14 -0.33
N SER A 49 14.77 15.41 -0.50
CA SER A 49 14.83 16.07 -1.81
C SER A 49 15.78 15.40 -2.82
N ASN A 50 16.68 14.50 -2.38
CA ASN A 50 17.59 13.77 -3.26
C ASN A 50 17.36 12.25 -3.24
N ASN A 51 16.48 11.74 -2.38
CA ASN A 51 16.35 10.32 -2.14
C ASN A 51 14.90 9.87 -2.25
N ASN A 52 14.65 9.02 -3.23
CA ASN A 52 13.37 8.37 -3.45
C ASN A 52 13.55 6.86 -3.29
N LEU A 53 12.73 6.25 -2.45
CA LEU A 53 12.63 4.80 -2.35
C LEU A 53 11.54 4.31 -3.29
N SER A 54 11.93 3.55 -4.31
CA SER A 54 11.00 2.90 -5.23
C SER A 54 11.14 1.38 -5.09
N TYR A 55 10.02 0.72 -4.85
CA TYR A 55 9.94 -0.73 -4.78
C TYR A 55 9.04 -1.25 -5.89
N ASP A 56 9.48 -2.30 -6.55
CA ASP A 56 8.73 -3.04 -7.56
C ASP A 56 8.49 -4.47 -7.05
N ASN A 57 7.40 -5.10 -7.48
CA ASN A 57 6.97 -6.44 -7.04
C ASN A 57 6.49 -6.51 -5.58
N ILE A 58 5.81 -5.48 -5.08
CA ILE A 58 5.21 -5.53 -3.75
C ILE A 58 3.81 -6.15 -3.82
N SER A 59 3.56 -7.21 -3.05
CA SER A 59 2.24 -7.82 -2.92
C SER A 59 1.27 -6.91 -2.15
N ALA A 60 -0.02 -6.96 -2.50
CA ALA A 60 -1.07 -6.23 -1.76
C ALA A 60 -1.06 -6.54 -0.26
N GLU A 61 -0.73 -7.78 0.13
CA GLU A 61 -0.68 -8.20 1.55
C GLU A 61 0.39 -7.47 2.36
N MET A 62 1.42 -6.94 1.71
CA MET A 62 2.47 -6.15 2.36
C MET A 62 2.14 -4.66 2.39
N LEU A 63 1.04 -4.25 1.76
CA LEU A 63 0.57 -2.87 1.68
C LEU A 63 -0.60 -2.66 2.65
N CYS A 64 -0.51 -1.58 3.40
CA CYS A 64 -1.56 -1.12 4.29
C CYS A 64 -2.03 0.25 3.79
N LEU A 65 -3.32 0.41 3.48
CA LEU A 65 -3.88 1.71 3.11
C LEU A 65 -3.72 2.71 4.24
N VAL A 66 -3.31 3.94 3.91
CA VAL A 66 -3.15 5.01 4.91
C VAL A 66 -4.46 5.75 5.17
N ASP A 67 -5.47 5.53 4.32
CA ASP A 67 -6.78 6.18 4.39
C ASP A 67 -7.87 5.13 4.70
N ALA A 68 -8.21 5.01 5.97
CA ALA A 68 -9.42 4.37 6.47
C ALA A 68 -9.77 5.02 7.82
N GLU A 69 -9.99 6.35 7.80
CA GLU A 69 -10.71 7.05 8.88
C GLU A 69 -12.18 7.24 8.50
#